data_AF-A0A8J5UU31-F1
#
_entry.id   AF-A0A8J5UU31-F1
#
_cell.length_a   1.000
_cell.length_b   1.000
_cell.length_c   1.000
_cell.angle_alpha   90.00
_cell.angle_beta   90.00
_cell.angle_gamma   90.00
#
_symmetry.space_group_name_H-M   'P 1'
#
loop_
_entity.id
_entity.type
_entity.pdbx_description
1 polymer ?
#
loop_
_entity_poly.entity_id
_entity_poly.type
_entity_poly.pdbx_seq_one_letter_code
_entity_poly.pdbx_strand_id
1 'polypeptide(L)'
;MGRSFYEKEQEKIRNLIKLPLLELVLKFLPHLQLTQKETDDTWEIVAIQLSQIQFSEAINDKKTTEEIDAIPELNGIYVRQYFESMYEEFTKNIQRGIMEWNQVEALTGNRGVPFWYNPSSRADAILYQLYQLRGRDIEIMGIISSENLENKIRRQLKKELKVGPYGLNGQGEEVQNEKENADDIEEDDKLLESTDLLQEYKRSSEKQRNEILRQELIRKDKRIEQLTQENKRLLELNHDLLRLQ
;
A
#
# COMPACT_ATOMS: atom_id res chain seq x y z
N MET A 1 3.10 36.32 -6.36
CA MET A 1 3.10 35.64 -7.66
C MET A 1 2.01 34.58 -7.61
N GLY A 2 1.06 34.59 -8.56
CA GLY A 2 -0.06 33.64 -8.55
C GLY A 2 0.43 32.22 -8.83
N ARG A 3 -0.01 31.24 -8.04
CA ARG A 3 0.25 29.81 -8.30
C ARG A 3 -0.14 29.48 -9.74
N SER A 4 0.74 28.78 -10.45
CA SER A 4 0.49 28.42 -11.86
C SER A 4 -0.74 27.52 -11.96
N PHE A 5 -1.40 27.50 -13.12
CA PHE A 5 -2.55 26.61 -13.36
C PHE A 5 -2.17 25.15 -13.08
N TYR A 6 -0.98 24.75 -13.51
CA TYR A 6 -0.40 23.43 -13.28
C TYR A 6 -0.25 23.09 -11.78
N GLU A 7 0.19 24.06 -10.97
CA GLU A 7 0.39 23.88 -9.54
C GLU A 7 -0.95 23.68 -8.80
N LYS A 8 -2.00 24.38 -9.24
CA LYS A 8 -3.36 24.20 -8.71
C LYS A 8 -3.97 22.86 -9.11
N GLU A 9 -3.68 22.38 -10.31
CA GLU A 9 -4.14 21.08 -10.80
C GLU A 9 -3.44 19.93 -10.05
N GLN A 10 -2.13 20.06 -9.83
CA GLN A 10 -1.35 19.18 -8.97
C GLN A 10 -1.86 19.15 -7.52
N GLU A 11 -2.21 20.30 -6.93
CA GLU A 11 -2.82 20.34 -5.58
C GLU A 11 -4.18 19.64 -5.53
N LYS A 12 -5.02 19.77 -6.56
CA LYS A 12 -6.30 19.05 -6.63
C LYS A 12 -6.09 17.54 -6.69
N ILE A 13 -5.19 17.09 -7.56
CA ILE A 13 -4.83 15.67 -7.70
C ILE A 13 -4.29 15.14 -6.36
N ARG A 14 -3.38 15.87 -5.71
CA ARG A 14 -2.84 15.52 -4.40
C ARG A 14 -3.94 15.38 -3.34
N ASN A 15 -4.87 16.31 -3.26
CA ASN A 15 -5.96 16.26 -2.29
C ASN A 15 -6.92 15.08 -2.52
N LEU A 16 -7.20 14.72 -3.77
CA LEU A 16 -8.00 13.55 -4.13
C LEU A 16 -7.28 12.24 -3.77
N ILE A 17 -5.97 12.19 -4.03
CA ILE A 17 -5.13 11.00 -3.80
C ILE A 17 -4.79 10.79 -2.32
N LYS A 18 -4.75 11.86 -1.53
CA LYS A 18 -4.21 11.86 -0.15
C LYS A 18 -4.78 10.75 0.72
N LEU A 19 -6.10 10.58 0.76
CA LEU A 19 -6.74 9.61 1.65
C LEU A 19 -6.60 8.17 1.13
N PRO A 20 -6.92 7.86 -0.15
CA PRO A 20 -6.66 6.54 -0.72
C PRO A 20 -5.20 6.10 -0.59
N LEU A 21 -4.26 7.03 -0.78
CA LEU A 21 -2.84 6.76 -0.62
C LEU A 21 -2.51 6.28 0.78
N LEU A 22 -2.95 7.02 1.80
CA LEU A 22 -2.65 6.69 3.19
C LEU A 22 -3.25 5.34 3.60
N GLU A 23 -4.46 5.02 3.12
CA GLU A 23 -5.07 3.70 3.35
C GLU A 23 -4.28 2.57 2.72
N LEU A 24 -3.81 2.75 1.48
CA LEU A 24 -2.98 1.76 0.79
C LEU A 24 -1.62 1.60 1.47
N VAL A 25 -0.99 2.70 1.89
CA VAL A 25 0.27 2.65 2.63
C VAL A 25 0.11 1.95 3.97
N LEU A 26 -1.02 2.13 4.66
CA LEU A 26 -1.33 1.40 5.89
C LEU A 26 -1.55 -0.10 5.63
N LYS A 27 -2.12 -0.46 4.48
CA LYS A 27 -2.38 -1.85 4.10
C LYS A 27 -1.11 -2.61 3.69
N PHE A 28 -0.27 -1.99 2.87
CA PHE A 28 0.93 -2.65 2.31
C PHE A 28 2.21 -2.39 3.11
N LEU A 29 2.20 -1.38 3.99
CA LEU A 29 3.33 -0.99 4.85
C LEU A 29 4.68 -1.02 4.12
N PRO A 30 4.84 -0.27 3.01
CA PRO A 30 6.05 -0.31 2.17
C PRO A 30 7.32 0.15 2.90
N HIS A 31 7.18 0.84 4.05
CA HIS A 31 8.28 1.32 4.88
C HIS A 31 8.80 0.29 5.89
N LEU A 32 8.16 -0.89 5.99
CA LEU A 32 8.57 -1.99 6.88
C LEU A 32 9.25 -3.13 6.12
N GLN A 33 9.50 -2.99 4.81
CA GLN A 33 10.14 -4.03 4.02
C GLN A 33 11.64 -4.10 4.33
N LEU A 34 12.19 -5.32 4.36
CA LEU A 34 13.59 -5.56 4.74
C LEU A 34 14.58 -5.07 3.69
N THR A 35 14.25 -5.26 2.40
CA THR A 35 15.14 -4.90 1.30
C THR A 35 14.65 -3.68 0.53
N GLN A 36 15.59 -2.87 0.02
CA GLN A 36 15.26 -1.71 -0.79
C GLN A 36 14.47 -2.08 -2.05
N LYS A 37 14.75 -3.24 -2.65
CA LYS A 37 14.01 -3.73 -3.82
C LYS A 37 12.55 -4.03 -3.49
N GLU A 38 12.28 -4.73 -2.38
CA GLU A 38 10.90 -4.96 -1.92
C GLU A 38 10.19 -3.66 -1.56
N THR A 39 10.90 -2.67 -0.98
CA THR A 39 10.28 -1.36 -0.73
C THR A 39 9.80 -0.72 -2.04
N ASP A 40 10.64 -0.73 -3.07
CA ASP A 40 10.35 -0.11 -4.36
C ASP A 40 9.25 -0.87 -5.11
N ASP A 41 9.27 -2.21 -5.10
CA ASP A 41 8.22 -3.06 -5.66
C ASP A 41 6.87 -2.83 -4.95
N THR A 42 6.87 -2.68 -3.62
CA THR A 42 5.66 -2.44 -2.84
C THR A 42 5.09 -1.04 -3.12
N TRP A 43 5.95 -0.03 -3.31
CA TRP A 43 5.53 1.31 -3.72
C TRP A 43 4.93 1.32 -5.12
N GLU A 44 5.45 0.51 -6.05
CA GLU A 44 4.84 0.29 -7.37
C GLU A 44 3.46 -0.38 -7.27
N ILE A 45 3.29 -1.38 -6.41
CA ILE A 45 1.98 -2.00 -6.16
C ILE A 45 0.97 -0.96 -5.63
N VAL A 46 1.40 -0.12 -4.67
CA VAL A 46 0.56 0.96 -4.14
C VAL A 46 0.17 1.94 -5.25
N ALA A 47 1.11 2.33 -6.11
CA ALA A 47 0.82 3.25 -7.21
C ALA A 47 -0.17 2.66 -8.23
N ILE A 48 0.00 1.38 -8.59
CA ILE A 48 -0.93 0.65 -9.47
C ILE A 48 -2.34 0.62 -8.87
N GLN A 49 -2.48 0.28 -7.59
CA GLN A 49 -3.79 0.25 -6.94
C GLN A 49 -4.42 1.64 -6.85
N LEU A 50 -3.61 2.66 -6.63
CA LEU A 50 -4.11 4.02 -6.57
C LEU A 50 -4.63 4.48 -7.92
N SER A 51 -3.89 4.22 -9.00
CA SER A 51 -4.38 4.47 -10.35
C SER A 51 -5.65 3.69 -10.65
N GLN A 52 -5.76 2.41 -10.24
CA GLN A 52 -6.99 1.63 -10.41
C GLN A 52 -8.20 2.24 -9.71
N ILE A 53 -8.04 2.70 -8.47
CA ILE A 53 -9.11 3.37 -7.72
C ILE A 53 -9.57 4.61 -8.50
N GLN A 54 -8.64 5.44 -8.98
CA GLN A 54 -8.96 6.62 -9.78
C GLN A 54 -9.66 6.29 -11.10
N PHE A 55 -9.21 5.24 -11.81
CA PHE A 55 -9.86 4.74 -13.02
C PHE A 55 -11.29 4.28 -12.73
N SER A 56 -11.51 3.54 -11.64
CA SER A 56 -12.85 3.06 -11.26
C SER A 56 -13.80 4.20 -10.88
N GLU A 57 -13.30 5.21 -10.15
CA GLU A 57 -14.07 6.39 -9.77
C GLU A 57 -14.45 7.25 -10.98
N ALA A 58 -13.51 7.48 -11.90
CA ALA A 58 -13.77 8.26 -13.12
C ALA A 58 -14.86 7.63 -14.01
N ILE A 59 -14.92 6.31 -14.05
CA ILE A 59 -15.93 5.56 -14.81
C ILE A 59 -17.29 5.60 -14.11
N ASN A 60 -17.32 5.49 -12.78
CA ASN A 60 -18.55 5.64 -12.00
C ASN A 60 -19.15 7.05 -12.14
N ASP A 61 -18.30 8.06 -12.22
CA ASP A 61 -18.68 9.46 -12.47
C ASP A 61 -19.11 9.74 -13.92
N LYS A 62 -19.07 8.73 -14.81
CA LYS A 62 -19.38 8.84 -16.25
C LYS A 62 -18.56 9.90 -16.97
N LYS A 63 -17.30 10.07 -16.57
CA LYS A 63 -16.35 10.93 -17.29
C LYS A 63 -16.15 10.43 -18.72
N THR A 64 -15.87 11.35 -19.64
CA THR A 64 -15.65 10.99 -21.05
C THR A 64 -14.38 10.15 -21.19
N THR A 65 -14.28 9.34 -22.25
CA THR A 65 -13.09 8.49 -22.51
C THR A 65 -11.80 9.31 -22.60
N GLU A 66 -11.88 10.55 -23.07
CA GLU A 66 -10.77 11.50 -23.11
C GLU A 66 -10.31 11.95 -21.72
N GLU A 67 -11.24 12.08 -20.76
CA GLU A 67 -10.93 12.39 -19.35
C GLU A 67 -10.37 11.17 -18.60
N ILE A 68 -10.75 9.96 -19.01
CA ILE A 68 -10.23 8.69 -18.47
C ILE A 68 -8.79 8.45 -18.95
N ASP A 69 -8.51 8.70 -20.23
CA ASP A 69 -7.14 8.59 -20.78
C ASP A 69 -6.22 9.71 -20.30
N ALA A 70 -6.78 10.82 -19.79
CA ALA A 70 -6.03 11.90 -19.16
C ALA A 70 -5.66 11.64 -17.69
N ILE A 71 -6.11 10.53 -17.08
CA ILE A 71 -5.72 10.17 -15.71
C ILE A 71 -4.22 9.86 -15.71
N PRO A 72 -3.40 10.64 -14.96
CA PRO A 72 -1.97 10.40 -14.95
C PRO A 72 -1.68 9.04 -14.31
N GLU A 73 -0.94 8.20 -15.03
CA GLU A 73 -0.40 6.97 -14.46
C GLU A 73 0.59 7.34 -13.35
N LEU A 74 0.27 6.90 -12.14
CA LEU A 74 1.09 7.21 -10.97
C LEU A 74 2.23 6.21 -10.92
N ASN A 75 3.44 6.72 -10.73
CA ASN A 75 4.66 5.93 -10.54
C ASN A 75 4.92 5.73 -9.04
N GLY A 76 5.45 4.57 -8.65
CA GLY A 76 5.81 4.27 -7.26
C GLY A 76 6.71 5.33 -6.62
N ILE A 77 7.68 5.87 -7.38
CA ILE A 77 8.59 6.92 -6.92
C ILE A 77 7.83 8.21 -6.58
N TYR A 78 6.91 8.63 -7.45
CA TYR A 78 6.12 9.85 -7.24
C TYR A 78 5.23 9.71 -5.99
N VAL A 79 4.58 8.56 -5.86
CA VAL A 79 3.69 8.24 -4.74
C VAL A 79 4.47 8.19 -3.42
N ARG A 80 5.66 7.58 -3.43
CA ARG A 80 6.60 7.55 -2.31
C ARG A 80 7.00 8.97 -1.88
N GLN A 81 7.48 9.81 -2.80
CA GLN A 81 7.88 11.18 -2.47
C GLN A 81 6.73 12.01 -1.91
N TYR A 82 5.53 11.83 -2.48
CA TYR A 82 4.34 12.51 -1.98
C TYR A 82 3.99 12.06 -0.55
N PHE A 83 4.01 10.75 -0.28
CA PHE A 83 3.82 10.23 1.08
C PHE A 83 4.90 10.74 2.04
N GLU A 84 6.18 10.64 1.68
CA GLU A 84 7.31 11.07 2.50
C GLU A 84 7.18 12.56 2.88
N SER A 85 6.80 13.42 1.92
CA SER A 85 6.59 14.84 2.20
C SER A 85 5.48 15.10 3.23
N MET A 86 4.35 14.39 3.13
CA MET A 86 3.25 14.49 4.08
C MET A 86 3.63 13.94 5.46
N TYR A 87 4.35 12.81 5.47
CA TYR A 87 4.77 12.15 6.68
C TYR A 87 5.84 12.97 7.43
N GLU A 88 6.79 13.57 6.72
CA GLU A 88 7.77 14.48 7.30
C GLU A 88 7.11 15.71 7.94
N GLU A 89 6.16 16.34 7.25
CA GLU A 89 5.43 17.48 7.80
C GLU A 89 4.68 17.08 9.09
N PHE A 90 4.02 15.93 9.08
CA PHE A 90 3.34 15.37 10.25
C PHE A 90 4.30 15.10 11.41
N THR A 91 5.44 14.44 11.17
CA THR A 91 6.44 14.15 12.22
C THR A 91 7.03 15.42 12.82
N LYS A 92 7.34 16.44 12.01
CA LYS A 92 7.80 17.76 12.50
C LYS A 92 6.75 18.40 13.42
N ASN A 93 5.47 18.32 13.06
CA ASN A 93 4.38 18.85 13.88
C ASN A 93 4.25 18.09 15.21
N ILE A 94 4.37 16.76 15.22
CA ILE A 94 4.37 15.95 16.45
C ILE A 94 5.58 16.28 17.33
N GLN A 95 6.78 16.32 16.75
CA GLN A 95 8.01 16.63 17.48
C GLN A 95 7.93 18.01 18.14
N ARG A 96 7.41 19.01 17.42
CA ARG A 96 7.16 20.33 17.99
C ARG A 96 6.19 20.27 19.16
N GLY A 97 5.07 19.55 19.02
CA GLY A 97 4.09 19.37 20.10
C GLY A 97 4.69 18.70 21.35
N ILE A 98 5.55 17.70 21.16
CA ILE A 98 6.28 17.04 22.27
C ILE A 98 7.25 18.01 22.95
N MET A 99 8.00 18.80 22.18
CA MET A 99 8.93 19.80 22.74
C MET A 99 8.21 20.88 23.54
N GLU A 100 7.11 21.41 23.01
CA GLU A 100 6.27 22.40 23.70
C GLU A 100 5.71 21.81 25.00
N TRP A 101 5.25 20.56 24.97
CA TRP A 101 4.74 19.85 26.15
C TRP A 101 5.83 19.64 27.21
N ASN A 102 7.02 19.17 26.82
CA ASN A 102 8.17 18.99 27.71
C ASN A 102 8.65 20.31 28.34
N GLN A 103 8.56 21.42 27.60
CA GLN A 103 8.87 22.75 28.15
C GLN A 103 7.85 23.18 29.22
N VAL A 104 6.56 22.95 28.98
CA VAL A 104 5.52 23.23 29.98
C VAL A 104 5.69 22.33 31.21
N GLU A 105 6.02 21.06 31.03
CA GLU A 105 6.30 20.14 32.14
C GLU A 105 7.50 20.60 32.98
N ALA A 106 8.59 21.02 32.33
CA ALA A 106 9.77 21.56 33.00
C ALA A 106 9.49 22.87 33.77
N LEU A 107 8.57 23.70 33.28
CA LEU A 107 8.19 24.97 33.91
C LEU A 107 7.15 24.80 35.04
N THR A 108 6.28 23.80 34.94
CA THR A 108 5.17 23.59 35.89
C THR A 108 5.42 22.49 36.92
N GLY A 109 6.45 21.65 36.72
CA GLY A 109 6.83 20.56 37.62
C GLY A 109 5.82 19.40 37.67
N ASN A 110 4.80 19.43 36.82
CA ASN A 110 3.65 18.54 36.91
C ASN A 110 3.81 17.34 35.94
N ARG A 111 4.40 16.24 36.42
CA ARG A 111 4.69 15.00 35.63
C ARG A 111 3.46 14.13 35.33
N GLY A 112 2.29 14.75 35.12
CA GLY A 112 1.01 14.09 35.34
C GLY A 112 0.43 13.32 34.16
N VAL A 113 0.74 13.68 32.92
CA VAL A 113 -0.01 13.14 31.77
C VAL A 113 0.93 12.88 30.61
N PRO A 114 1.16 11.63 30.15
CA PRO A 114 1.97 11.40 28.96
C PRO A 114 1.45 12.21 27.77
N PHE A 115 2.28 12.60 26.80
CA PHE A 115 1.80 13.31 25.60
C PHE A 115 0.80 12.42 24.83
N TRP A 116 -0.44 12.89 24.67
CA TRP A 116 -1.46 12.23 23.84
C TRP A 116 -1.67 13.04 22.57
N TYR A 117 -1.40 12.44 21.41
CA TYR A 117 -1.76 13.04 20.13
C TYR A 117 -3.24 12.80 19.84
N ASN A 118 -4.00 13.87 19.63
CA ASN A 118 -5.40 13.79 19.21
C ASN A 118 -5.52 14.06 17.70
N PRO A 119 -5.80 13.04 16.87
CA PRO A 119 -5.88 13.23 15.43
C PRO A 119 -7.10 14.08 15.05
N SER A 120 -6.89 15.10 14.22
CA SER A 120 -7.95 16.02 13.79
C SER A 120 -8.71 15.52 12.55
N SER A 121 -8.09 14.63 11.78
CA SER A 121 -8.64 14.07 10.53
C SER A 121 -8.38 12.57 10.45
N ARG A 122 -9.15 11.86 9.63
CA ARG A 122 -8.90 10.45 9.31
C ARG A 122 -7.50 10.25 8.71
N ALA A 123 -7.05 11.19 7.87
CA ALA A 123 -5.70 11.17 7.33
C ALA A 123 -4.64 11.28 8.43
N ASP A 124 -4.85 12.16 9.42
CA ASP A 124 -3.94 12.33 10.56
C ASP A 124 -3.94 11.12 11.48
N ALA A 125 -5.08 10.46 11.65
CA ALA A 125 -5.18 9.21 12.42
C ALA A 125 -4.35 8.09 11.77
N ILE A 126 -4.42 7.95 10.44
CA ILE A 126 -3.61 6.97 9.71
C ILE A 126 -2.12 7.33 9.80
N LEU A 127 -1.75 8.60 9.61
CA LEU A 127 -0.36 9.05 9.77
C LEU A 127 0.17 8.78 11.19
N TYR A 128 -0.67 8.96 12.22
CA TYR A 128 -0.31 8.63 13.59
C TYR A 128 -0.11 7.14 13.82
N GLN A 129 -0.96 6.28 13.24
CA GLN A 129 -0.77 4.83 13.28
C GLN A 129 0.55 4.41 12.59
N LEU A 130 0.82 4.96 11.41
CA LEU A 130 2.09 4.74 10.70
C LEU A 130 3.29 5.20 11.54
N TYR A 131 3.15 6.32 12.25
CA TYR A 131 4.16 6.81 13.19
C TYR A 131 4.40 5.85 14.37
N GLN A 132 3.35 5.25 14.93
CA GLN A 132 3.47 4.27 16.00
C GLN A 132 4.08 2.94 15.53
N LEU A 133 3.89 2.58 14.26
CA LEU A 133 4.47 1.37 13.67
C LEU A 133 5.96 1.54 13.36
N ARG A 134 6.44 2.77 13.21
CA ARG A 134 7.85 3.05 12.91
C ARG A 134 8.75 2.52 14.02
N GLY A 135 9.66 1.61 13.68
CA GLY A 135 10.62 1.01 14.59
C GLY A 135 10.10 -0.22 15.34
N ARG A 136 8.81 -0.57 15.22
CA ARG A 136 8.29 -1.82 15.79
C ARG A 136 8.84 -3.05 15.10
N ASP A 137 9.08 -2.97 13.80
CA ASP A 137 9.80 -3.96 13.01
C ASP A 137 11.20 -4.24 13.59
N ILE A 138 11.96 -3.19 13.88
CA ILE A 138 13.30 -3.29 14.48
C ILE A 138 13.21 -3.88 15.90
N GLU A 139 12.23 -3.44 16.70
CA GLU A 139 11.98 -3.98 18.03
C GLU A 139 11.63 -5.48 18.00
N ILE A 140 10.73 -5.88 17.11
CA ILE A 140 10.32 -7.28 16.94
C ILE A 140 11.51 -8.13 16.46
N MET A 141 12.27 -7.67 15.47
CA MET A 141 13.49 -8.36 15.03
C MET A 141 14.52 -8.46 16.16
N GLY A 142 14.66 -7.40 16.97
CA GLY A 142 15.49 -7.42 18.17
C GLY A 142 15.08 -8.52 19.14
N ILE A 143 13.77 -8.62 19.44
CA ILE A 143 13.21 -9.66 20.31
C ILE A 143 13.47 -11.05 19.72
N ILE A 144 13.14 -11.29 18.46
CA ILE A 144 13.35 -12.58 17.79
C ILE A 144 14.83 -12.97 17.80
N SER A 145 15.73 -12.02 17.51
CA SER A 145 17.17 -12.27 17.53
C SER A 145 17.67 -12.65 18.93
N SER A 146 17.13 -12.02 19.98
CA SER A 146 17.45 -12.33 21.36
C SER A 146 16.94 -13.71 21.78
N GLU A 147 15.73 -14.08 21.37
CA GLU A 147 15.17 -15.42 21.61
C GLU A 147 15.98 -16.49 20.88
N ASN A 148 16.39 -16.23 19.63
CA ASN A 148 17.24 -17.13 18.86
C ASN A 148 18.61 -17.34 19.50
N LEU A 149 19.21 -16.27 20.01
CA LEU A 149 20.48 -16.33 20.73
C LEU A 149 20.32 -17.11 22.05
N GLU A 150 19.27 -16.85 22.81
CA GLU A 150 18.97 -17.60 24.03
C GLU A 150 18.78 -19.08 23.73
N ASN A 151 18.06 -19.43 22.67
CA ASN A 151 17.87 -20.79 22.21
C ASN A 151 19.19 -21.46 21.83
N LYS A 152 20.10 -20.74 21.15
CA LYS A 152 21.46 -21.24 20.84
C LYS A 152 22.25 -21.53 22.12
N ILE A 153 22.23 -20.61 23.10
CA ILE A 153 22.91 -20.78 24.39
C ILE A 153 22.32 -21.96 25.18
N ARG A 154 20.99 -22.08 25.25
CA ARG A 154 20.31 -23.22 25.90
C ARG A 154 20.69 -24.55 25.25
N ARG A 155 20.81 -24.60 23.92
CA ARG A 155 21.27 -25.80 23.18
C ARG A 155 22.73 -26.13 23.50
N GLN A 156 23.60 -25.13 23.58
CA GLN A 156 25.02 -25.33 23.95
C GLN A 156 25.14 -25.84 25.39
N LEU A 157 24.47 -25.21 26.35
CA LEU A 157 24.44 -25.67 27.74
C LEU A 157 23.89 -27.09 27.87
N LYS A 158 22.82 -27.45 27.14
CA LYS A 158 22.31 -28.83 27.11
C LYS A 158 23.32 -29.83 26.53
N LYS A 159 24.17 -29.42 25.59
CA LYS A 159 25.26 -30.26 25.06
C LYS A 159 26.39 -30.40 26.07
N GLU A 160 26.79 -29.33 26.73
CA GLU A 160 27.84 -29.33 27.76
C GLU A 160 27.42 -30.13 29.01
N LEU A 161 26.17 -29.98 29.46
CA LEU A 161 25.61 -30.74 30.57
C LEU A 161 25.44 -32.23 30.28
N LYS A 162 25.39 -32.63 28.99
CA LYS A 162 25.39 -34.05 28.57
C LYS A 162 26.81 -34.66 28.55
N VAL A 163 27.85 -33.91 28.91
CA VAL A 163 29.24 -34.40 29.02
C VAL A 163 29.71 -34.29 30.48
N GLY A 164 29.14 -35.13 31.35
CA GLY A 164 29.64 -35.41 32.69
C GLY A 164 30.09 -36.88 32.79
N PRO A 165 31.31 -37.20 33.28
CA PRO A 165 31.92 -38.53 33.21
C PRO A 165 31.46 -39.48 34.32
N TYR A 166 30.17 -39.47 34.66
CA TYR A 166 29.56 -40.48 35.53
C TYR A 166 28.19 -40.85 34.95
N GLY A 167 28.20 -41.87 34.09
CA GLY A 167 27.00 -42.47 33.55
C GLY A 167 26.24 -43.27 34.60
N LEU A 168 24.91 -43.18 34.57
CA LEU A 168 24.03 -44.24 35.02
C LEU A 168 22.71 -44.17 34.25
N ASN A 169 22.63 -45.05 33.25
CA ASN A 169 21.49 -45.79 32.73
C ASN A 169 20.19 -45.06 32.34
N GLY A 170 19.84 -45.21 31.05
CA GLY A 170 18.52 -45.74 30.70
C GLY A 170 17.74 -44.96 29.65
N GLN A 171 17.96 -45.32 28.39
CA GLN A 171 16.98 -45.48 27.30
C GLN A 171 15.95 -44.37 27.05
N GLY A 172 16.04 -43.82 25.84
CA GLY A 172 15.03 -42.96 25.23
C GLY A 172 15.59 -42.43 23.92
N GLU A 173 15.53 -43.28 22.91
CA GLU A 173 15.75 -42.93 21.50
C GLU A 173 14.95 -41.68 21.13
N GLU A 174 15.63 -40.72 20.49
CA GLU A 174 15.13 -39.99 19.32
C GLU A 174 16.32 -39.20 18.75
N VAL A 175 17.21 -39.96 18.10
CA VAL A 175 18.03 -39.41 17.01
C VAL A 175 17.14 -39.46 15.78
N GLN A 176 16.20 -38.51 15.68
CA GLN A 176 15.61 -38.20 14.40
C GLN A 176 16.56 -37.23 13.69
N ASN A 177 17.13 -37.76 12.62
CA ASN A 177 17.70 -37.01 11.53
C ASN A 177 16.67 -36.01 11.01
N GLU A 178 16.96 -34.73 11.16
CA GLU A 178 16.58 -33.67 10.22
C GLU A 178 17.91 -32.90 10.02
N LYS A 179 18.69 -33.06 8.93
CA LYS A 179 18.37 -32.63 7.56
C LYS A 179 17.47 -31.40 7.65
N GLU A 180 17.96 -30.17 7.58
CA GLU A 180 18.81 -29.63 6.53
C GLU A 180 19.54 -28.37 7.02
N ASN A 181 20.78 -28.22 6.60
CA ASN A 181 21.33 -26.90 6.32
C ASN A 181 20.63 -26.44 5.03
N ALA A 182 19.56 -25.66 5.13
CA ALA A 182 18.89 -25.04 3.99
C ALA A 182 18.49 -23.57 4.22
N ASP A 183 18.86 -22.96 5.36
CA ASP A 183 18.42 -21.60 5.69
C ASP A 183 19.24 -20.48 5.00
N ASP A 184 20.25 -20.82 4.19
CA ASP A 184 21.05 -19.84 3.42
C ASP A 184 20.66 -19.79 1.92
N ILE A 185 19.57 -20.47 1.50
CA ILE A 185 19.06 -20.45 0.11
C ILE A 185 17.71 -19.71 -0.02
N GLU A 186 17.01 -19.44 1.09
CA GLU A 186 15.67 -18.80 1.06
C GLU A 186 15.65 -17.30 0.71
N GLU A 187 16.80 -16.62 0.60
CA GLU A 187 16.82 -15.20 0.22
C GLU A 187 16.52 -14.98 -1.28
N ASP A 188 16.85 -15.94 -2.15
CA ASP A 188 16.55 -15.86 -3.59
C ASP A 188 15.08 -16.20 -3.91
N ASP A 189 14.44 -17.08 -3.12
CA ASP A 189 13.05 -17.49 -3.33
C ASP A 189 12.05 -16.36 -2.96
N LYS A 190 12.34 -15.55 -1.92
CA LYS A 190 11.50 -14.39 -1.55
C LYS A 190 11.57 -13.25 -2.57
N LEU A 191 12.73 -13.06 -3.19
CA LEU A 191 12.93 -12.09 -4.27
C LEU A 191 12.20 -12.49 -5.56
N LEU A 192 12.03 -13.79 -5.80
CA LEU A 192 11.23 -14.32 -6.89
C LEU A 192 9.74 -14.06 -6.62
N GLU A 193 9.29 -14.34 -5.39
CA GLU A 193 7.90 -14.16 -4.95
C GLU A 193 7.42 -12.69 -5.03
N SER A 194 8.26 -11.70 -4.64
CA SER A 194 7.89 -10.28 -4.74
C SER A 194 7.72 -9.81 -6.20
N THR A 195 8.61 -10.27 -7.09
CA THR A 195 8.57 -9.92 -8.51
C THR A 195 7.41 -10.59 -9.24
N ASP A 196 7.10 -11.84 -8.88
CA ASP A 196 5.96 -12.58 -9.39
C ASP A 196 4.65 -11.94 -8.94
N LEU A 197 4.54 -11.52 -7.67
CA LEU A 197 3.38 -10.79 -7.15
C LEU A 197 3.14 -9.46 -7.88
N LEU A 198 4.20 -8.68 -8.14
CA LEU A 198 4.08 -7.44 -8.93
C LEU A 198 3.60 -7.75 -10.36
N GLN A 199 4.13 -8.81 -10.97
CA GLN A 199 3.74 -9.20 -12.32
C GLN A 199 2.30 -9.72 -12.38
N GLU A 200 1.86 -10.47 -11.38
CA GLU A 200 0.46 -10.88 -11.22
C GLU A 200 -0.46 -9.68 -11.03
N TYR A 201 -0.08 -8.71 -10.22
CA TYR A 201 -0.85 -7.48 -10.03
C TYR A 201 -0.95 -6.66 -11.32
N LYS A 202 0.14 -6.54 -12.09
CA LYS A 202 0.11 -5.89 -13.41
C LYS A 202 -0.85 -6.62 -14.36
N ARG A 203 -0.76 -7.95 -14.44
CA ARG A 203 -1.66 -8.76 -15.29
C ARG A 203 -3.11 -8.68 -14.84
N SER A 204 -3.37 -8.71 -13.53
CA SER A 204 -4.71 -8.59 -12.95
C SER A 204 -5.30 -7.21 -13.23
N SER A 205 -4.49 -6.16 -13.08
CA SER A 205 -4.84 -4.77 -13.41
C SER A 205 -5.24 -4.64 -14.87
N GLU A 206 -4.42 -5.14 -15.79
CA GLU A 206 -4.70 -5.11 -17.22
C GLU A 206 -5.97 -5.90 -17.57
N LYS A 207 -6.18 -7.06 -16.95
CA LYS A 207 -7.40 -7.86 -17.15
C LYS A 207 -8.64 -7.10 -16.68
N GLN A 208 -8.60 -6.49 -15.50
CA GLN A 208 -9.71 -5.69 -14.98
C GLN A 208 -9.98 -4.46 -15.85
N ARG A 209 -8.93 -3.74 -16.27
CA ARG A 209 -9.06 -2.60 -17.19
C ARG A 209 -9.69 -3.04 -18.52
N ASN A 210 -9.23 -4.15 -19.09
CA ASN A 210 -9.82 -4.72 -20.31
C ASN A 210 -11.29 -5.13 -20.13
N GLU A 211 -11.63 -5.75 -19.01
CA GLU A 211 -13.02 -6.14 -18.72
C GLU A 211 -13.94 -4.93 -18.60
N ILE A 212 -13.48 -3.89 -17.90
CA ILE A 212 -14.22 -2.64 -17.77
C ILE A 212 -14.41 -1.96 -19.14
N LEU A 213 -13.36 -1.88 -19.96
CA LEU A 213 -13.44 -1.33 -21.32
C LEU A 213 -14.40 -2.13 -22.22
N ARG A 214 -14.40 -3.46 -22.11
CA ARG A 214 -15.36 -4.33 -22.82
C ARG A 214 -16.81 -4.03 -22.43
N GLN A 215 -17.07 -3.85 -21.14
CA GLN A 215 -18.42 -3.51 -20.67
C GLN A 215 -18.86 -2.13 -21.19
N GLU A 216 -17.94 -1.17 -21.31
CA GLU A 216 -18.25 0.13 -21.89
C GLU A 216 -18.53 0.06 -23.40
N LEU A 217 -17.73 -0.72 -24.14
CA LEU A 217 -17.98 -0.99 -25.57
C LEU A 217 -19.38 -1.58 -25.79
N ILE A 218 -19.75 -2.60 -25.01
CA ILE A 218 -21.09 -3.22 -25.10
C ILE A 218 -22.21 -2.19 -24.82
N ARG A 219 -22.00 -1.26 -23.88
CA ARG A 219 -22.97 -0.19 -23.60
C ARG A 219 -23.08 0.79 -24.76
N LYS A 220 -21.97 1.16 -25.38
CA LYS A 220 -21.94 2.08 -26.54
C LYS A 220 -22.54 1.43 -27.77
N ASP A 221 -22.26 0.15 -28.04
CA ASP A 221 -22.85 -0.59 -29.15
C ASP A 221 -24.38 -0.65 -29.03
N LYS A 222 -24.90 -0.98 -27.84
CA LYS A 222 -26.35 -0.92 -27.57
C LYS A 222 -26.94 0.46 -27.81
N ARG A 223 -26.20 1.53 -27.49
CA ARG A 223 -26.66 2.90 -27.72
C ARG A 223 -26.68 3.25 -29.21
N ILE A 224 -25.69 2.80 -29.97
CA ILE A 224 -25.64 2.93 -31.44
C ILE A 224 -26.80 2.16 -32.07
N GLU A 225 -27.09 0.93 -31.64
CA GLU A 225 -28.24 0.17 -32.11
C GLU A 225 -29.57 0.89 -31.85
N GLN A 226 -29.75 1.50 -30.68
CA GLN A 226 -30.95 2.31 -30.40
C GLN A 226 -31.06 3.51 -31.35
N LEU A 227 -29.97 4.27 -31.51
CA LEU A 227 -29.97 5.46 -32.37
C LEU A 227 -30.15 5.11 -33.85
N THR A 228 -29.62 3.98 -34.31
CA THR A 228 -29.82 3.50 -35.69
C THR A 228 -31.26 3.05 -35.92
N GLN A 229 -31.90 2.39 -34.95
CA GLN A 229 -33.32 2.06 -35.02
C GLN A 229 -34.21 3.31 -35.04
N GLU A 230 -33.91 4.30 -34.19
CA GLU A 230 -34.63 5.58 -34.19
C GLU A 230 -34.46 6.34 -35.51
N ASN A 231 -33.23 6.44 -36.03
CA ASN A 231 -32.98 7.04 -37.34
C ASN A 231 -33.73 6.32 -38.46
N LYS A 232 -33.77 4.98 -38.44
CA LYS A 232 -34.54 4.20 -39.41
C LYS A 232 -36.04 4.53 -39.33
N ARG A 233 -36.61 4.58 -38.13
CA ARG A 233 -38.01 5.00 -37.92
C ARG A 233 -38.28 6.41 -38.43
N LEU A 234 -37.37 7.36 -38.17
CA LEU A 234 -37.49 8.73 -38.64
C LEU A 234 -37.42 8.82 -40.17
N LEU A 235 -36.57 8.02 -40.81
CA LEU A 235 -36.50 7.93 -42.27
C LEU A 235 -37.78 7.33 -42.87
N GLU A 236 -38.35 6.30 -42.25
CA GLU A 236 -39.64 5.73 -42.65
C GLU A 236 -40.76 6.78 -42.54
N LEU A 237 -40.82 7.51 -41.41
CA LEU A 237 -41.76 8.62 -41.20
C LEU A 237 -41.61 9.73 -42.24
N ASN A 238 -40.38 10.11 -42.58
CA ASN A 238 -40.12 11.10 -43.63
C ASN A 238 -40.56 10.60 -45.01
N HIS A 239 -40.34 9.32 -45.32
CA HIS A 239 -40.82 8.72 -46.57
C HIS A 239 -42.34 8.72 -46.66
N ASP A 240 -43.03 8.43 -45.57
CA ASP A 240 -44.50 8.44 -45.52
C ASP A 240 -45.05 9.87 -45.67
N LEU A 241 -44.41 10.87 -45.04
CA LEU A 241 -44.78 12.28 -45.21
C LEU A 241 -44.58 12.77 -46.65
N LEU A 242 -43.48 12.38 -47.31
CA LEU A 242 -43.23 12.71 -48.71
C LEU A 242 -44.20 12.04 -49.69
N ARG A 243 -44.81 10.91 -49.31
CA ARG A 243 -45.86 10.25 -50.11
C ARG A 243 -47.23 10.88 -49.94
N LEU A 244 -47.44 11.67 -48.88
CA LEU A 244 -48.69 12.35 -48.57
C LEU A 244 -48.74 13.80 -49.11
N GLN A 245 -47.63 14.31 -49.67
CA GLN A 245 -47.54 15.58 -50.40
C GLN A 245 -47.64 15.34 -51.92
#